data_AF-A0A8H7TP93-F1
#
_entry.id   AF-A0A8H7TP93-F1
#
_cell.length_a   1.000
_cell.length_b   1.000
_cell.length_c   1.000
_cell.angle_alpha   90.00
_cell.angle_beta   90.00
_cell.angle_gamma   90.00
#
_symmetry.space_group_name_H-M   'P 1'
#
loop_
_entity.id
_entity.type
_entity.pdbx_description
1 polymer ?
#
loop_
_entity_poly.entity_id
_entity_poly.type
_entity_poly.pdbx_seq_one_letter_code
_entity_poly.pdbx_strand_id
1 'polypeptide(L)'
;MIDDSFQPERQRPADCNFGRAPLITFVVVVIPDDKVAQDARLQLNLQRRRQHTPSHRELSPSPLANKDSRTSIYSPPTDLPAYETPDPDSESYDILDEILSLFRANTFFRNFEIQGPADRLLVYGIWYVSDCLTKIKPTSSATQAQKDVMNLALDLNFAIPGDPAWPLNQMYEPPRDRQDAEQLKQYLSQVRQELATRLLARVYEEDQAKPSKWWLSFTKRKFMGKSL
;
A
#
# COMPACT_ATOMS: atom_id res chain seq x y z
N MET A 1 22.52 -60.07 -23.83
CA MET A 1 23.13 -58.75 -24.07
C MET A 1 22.12 -57.93 -24.82
N ILE A 2 21.48 -56.98 -24.13
CA ILE A 2 20.60 -55.96 -24.71
C ILE A 2 21.44 -54.69 -24.69
N ASP A 3 21.58 -54.06 -25.84
CA ASP A 3 22.34 -52.83 -26.05
C ASP A 3 21.36 -51.65 -26.08
N ASP A 4 21.58 -50.69 -25.20
CA ASP A 4 20.77 -49.51 -24.97
C ASP A 4 21.76 -48.39 -24.66
N SER A 5 21.85 -47.36 -25.50
CA SER A 5 22.24 -45.99 -25.11
C SER A 5 22.24 -45.01 -26.28
N PHE A 6 21.45 -43.97 -26.08
CA PHE A 6 21.10 -42.85 -26.94
C PHE A 6 21.79 -41.56 -26.45
N GLN A 7 22.62 -40.93 -27.32
CA GLN A 7 22.67 -39.49 -27.74
C GLN A 7 22.78 -38.34 -26.64
N PRO A 8 23.12 -37.05 -26.97
CA PRO A 8 24.47 -36.49 -26.76
C PRO A 8 24.54 -35.05 -26.14
N GLU A 9 25.78 -34.54 -26.03
CA GLU A 9 26.29 -33.14 -26.01
C GLU A 9 25.59 -31.99 -25.23
N ARG A 10 26.27 -31.46 -24.20
CA ARG A 10 26.11 -30.06 -23.70
C ARG A 10 27.41 -29.29 -23.87
N GLN A 11 27.42 -28.28 -24.73
CA GLN A 11 28.48 -27.25 -24.80
C GLN A 11 27.96 -25.93 -24.20
N ARG A 12 28.72 -25.33 -23.26
CA ARG A 12 28.74 -23.87 -23.00
C ARG A 12 29.84 -23.24 -23.88
N PRO A 13 29.81 -21.95 -24.22
CA PRO A 13 30.51 -20.96 -23.37
C PRO A 13 30.00 -19.49 -23.46
N ALA A 14 30.42 -18.65 -22.52
CA ALA A 14 31.16 -17.39 -22.73
C ALA A 14 30.91 -16.35 -21.62
N ASP A 15 32.01 -15.98 -20.97
CA ASP A 15 32.16 -14.85 -20.05
C ASP A 15 32.04 -13.51 -20.80
N CYS A 16 31.36 -12.53 -20.19
CA CYS A 16 31.48 -11.11 -20.52
C CYS A 16 31.32 -10.23 -19.25
N ASN A 17 32.46 -9.98 -18.61
CA ASN A 17 32.91 -8.73 -18.01
C ASN A 17 31.86 -7.66 -17.62
N PHE A 18 31.56 -7.53 -16.31
CA PHE A 18 30.80 -6.41 -15.73
C PHE A 18 31.75 -5.25 -15.38
N GLY A 19 31.91 -4.32 -16.32
CA GLY A 19 32.58 -3.04 -16.10
C GLY A 19 31.57 -1.90 -15.90
N ARG A 20 31.72 -1.19 -14.78
CA ARG A 20 31.27 0.20 -14.48
C ARG A 20 29.80 0.57 -14.71
N ALA A 21 29.12 0.84 -13.59
CA ALA A 21 27.92 1.67 -13.52
C ALA A 21 28.14 3.07 -14.10
N PRO A 22 27.10 3.66 -14.72
CA PRO A 22 26.83 5.07 -14.55
C PRO A 22 25.37 5.34 -14.12
N LEU A 23 25.26 6.20 -13.10
CA LEU A 23 24.34 7.33 -12.95
C LEU A 23 22.96 7.28 -13.62
N ILE A 24 21.94 7.33 -12.76
CA ILE A 24 20.69 8.12 -12.86
C ILE A 24 20.17 8.32 -14.29
N THR A 25 19.21 7.49 -14.70
CA THR A 25 18.34 7.80 -15.85
C THR A 25 16.89 7.87 -15.34
N PHE A 26 16.36 9.10 -15.29
CA PHE A 26 14.93 9.34 -15.18
C PHE A 26 14.28 8.92 -16.50
N VAL A 27 13.60 7.77 -16.51
CA VAL A 27 12.72 7.42 -17.63
C VAL A 27 11.35 8.03 -17.35
N VAL A 28 11.06 9.13 -18.04
CA VAL A 28 9.68 9.61 -18.21
C VAL A 28 8.99 8.63 -19.15
N VAL A 29 8.25 7.67 -18.58
CA VAL A 29 7.32 6.84 -19.36
C VAL A 29 6.09 7.69 -19.65
N VAL A 30 5.86 7.94 -20.94
CA VAL A 30 4.64 8.57 -21.45
C VAL A 30 3.46 7.63 -21.18
N ILE A 31 2.58 8.01 -20.26
CA ILE A 31 1.29 7.35 -20.00
C ILE A 31 0.24 8.03 -20.90
N PRO A 32 -0.54 7.30 -21.70
CA PRO A 32 -1.62 7.88 -22.48
C PRO A 32 -2.87 8.00 -21.59
N ASP A 33 -2.91 9.02 -20.74
CA ASP A 33 -4.14 9.70 -20.28
C ASP A 33 -3.74 10.94 -19.45
N ASP A 34 -3.89 12.13 -20.06
CA ASP A 34 -3.25 13.38 -19.63
C ASP A 34 -3.65 13.86 -18.22
N LYS A 35 -4.78 13.40 -17.66
CA LYS A 35 -5.24 13.83 -16.32
C LYS A 35 -4.56 13.06 -15.18
N VAL A 36 -4.46 11.73 -15.28
CA VAL A 36 -3.88 10.89 -14.22
C VAL A 36 -2.37 11.11 -14.09
N ALA A 37 -1.70 11.39 -15.22
CA ALA A 37 -0.28 11.69 -15.24
C ALA A 37 0.07 13.06 -14.64
N GLN A 38 -0.83 14.05 -14.75
CA GLN A 38 -0.65 15.37 -14.15
C GLN A 38 -0.80 15.30 -12.63
N ASP A 39 -1.79 14.58 -12.11
CA ASP A 39 -1.94 14.35 -10.66
C ASP A 39 -0.75 13.57 -10.08
N ALA A 40 -0.30 12.51 -10.76
CA ALA A 40 0.87 11.75 -10.30
C ALA A 40 2.15 12.61 -10.28
N ARG A 41 2.31 13.55 -11.22
CA ARG A 41 3.43 14.50 -11.25
C ARG A 41 3.32 15.55 -10.16
N LEU A 42 2.11 16.04 -9.87
CA LEU A 42 1.87 16.99 -8.79
C LEU A 42 2.12 16.35 -7.42
N GLN A 43 1.65 15.11 -7.22
CA GLN A 43 1.88 14.35 -5.99
C GLN A 43 3.36 14.00 -5.79
N LEU A 44 4.09 13.59 -6.84
CA LEU A 44 5.53 13.36 -6.75
C LEU A 44 6.31 14.64 -6.38
N ASN A 45 5.87 15.80 -6.87
CA ASN A 45 6.45 17.10 -6.52
C ASN A 45 6.10 17.52 -5.08
N LEU A 46 4.93 17.14 -4.54
CA LEU A 46 4.57 17.33 -3.13
C LEU A 46 5.40 16.45 -2.19
N GLN A 47 5.57 15.17 -2.53
CA GLN A 47 6.45 14.25 -1.80
C GLN A 47 7.91 14.78 -1.78
N ARG A 48 8.37 15.37 -2.89
CA ARG A 48 9.70 16.00 -2.98
C ARG A 48 9.79 17.28 -2.14
N ARG A 49 8.72 18.07 -2.01
CA ARG A 49 8.68 19.29 -1.17
C ARG A 49 8.69 18.99 0.32
N ARG A 50 8.13 17.86 0.77
CA ARG A 50 8.17 17.44 2.19
C ARG A 50 9.56 17.07 2.70
N GLN A 51 10.54 16.82 1.82
CA GLN A 51 11.91 16.45 2.18
C GLN A 51 12.85 17.65 2.45
N HIS A 52 12.35 18.89 2.42
CA HIS A 52 13.18 20.07 2.70
C HIS A 52 12.50 21.01 3.71
N THR A 53 12.81 20.83 4.99
CA THR A 53 12.59 21.83 6.04
C THR A 53 13.93 22.21 6.67
N PRO A 54 14.31 23.51 6.68
CA PRO A 54 15.37 23.99 7.55
C PRO A 54 14.82 24.24 8.97
N SER A 55 15.73 24.14 9.94
CA SER A 55 15.48 24.04 11.38
C SER A 55 15.05 25.34 12.10
N HIS A 56 14.44 25.12 13.27
CA HIS A 56 14.21 25.99 14.45
C HIS A 56 13.21 27.16 14.40
N ARG A 57 12.16 27.04 15.23
CA ARG A 57 11.80 28.08 16.21
C ARG A 57 11.02 27.52 17.41
N GLU A 58 11.60 27.65 18.60
CA GLU A 58 11.00 27.38 19.92
C GLU A 58 9.83 28.34 20.22
N LEU A 59 8.80 27.84 20.90
CA LEU A 59 7.85 28.63 21.70
C LEU A 59 7.48 27.84 22.98
N SER A 60 7.72 28.45 24.14
CA SER A 60 7.47 27.96 25.50
C SER A 60 5.98 27.90 25.92
N PRO A 61 5.63 27.22 27.03
CA PRO A 61 4.28 26.72 27.32
C PRO A 61 3.50 27.52 28.39
N SER A 62 2.17 27.34 28.45
CA SER A 62 1.25 27.73 29.55
C SER A 62 -0.14 27.07 29.37
N PRO A 63 -1.00 26.90 30.41
CA PRO A 63 -1.01 25.69 31.24
C PRO A 63 -2.38 24.96 31.34
N LEU A 64 -2.29 23.67 31.66
CA LEU A 64 -3.20 22.79 32.42
C LEU A 64 -4.73 22.95 32.29
N ALA A 65 -5.36 21.96 31.66
CA ALA A 65 -6.65 21.43 32.10
C ALA A 65 -6.61 19.90 32.11
N ASN A 66 -6.50 19.32 33.30
CA ASN A 66 -6.72 17.89 33.56
C ASN A 66 -8.22 17.60 33.57
N LYS A 67 -8.69 16.62 32.80
CA LYS A 67 -9.41 15.44 33.35
C LYS A 67 -9.85 14.41 32.30
N ASP A 68 -9.65 13.16 32.70
CA ASP A 68 -10.46 11.97 32.41
C ASP A 68 -10.27 11.22 31.08
N SER A 69 -9.33 10.27 31.15
CA SER A 69 -9.47 8.86 30.76
C SER A 69 -10.70 8.46 29.94
N ARG A 70 -10.53 8.48 28.62
CA ARG A 70 -11.00 7.44 27.68
C ARG A 70 -10.31 7.71 26.34
N THR A 71 -9.41 6.81 25.94
CA THR A 71 -8.88 6.73 24.56
C THR A 71 -10.03 6.39 23.63
N SER A 72 -10.78 7.42 23.25
CA SER A 72 -11.68 7.40 22.11
C SER A 72 -10.96 8.15 21.01
N ILE A 73 -10.59 7.46 19.94
CA ILE A 73 -10.21 8.10 18.68
C ILE A 73 -11.49 8.80 18.20
N TYR A 74 -11.67 10.04 18.63
CA TYR A 74 -12.74 10.91 18.17
C TYR A 74 -12.27 11.48 16.84
N SER A 75 -12.53 10.75 15.75
CA SER A 75 -12.60 11.40 14.44
C SER A 75 -13.84 12.29 14.47
N PRO A 76 -13.72 13.60 14.19
CA PRO A 76 -14.90 14.45 14.10
C PRO A 76 -15.85 13.90 13.03
N PRO A 77 -17.18 13.94 13.25
CA PRO A 77 -18.14 13.50 12.24
C PRO A 77 -17.91 14.31 10.97
N THR A 78 -17.55 13.63 9.90
CA THR A 78 -17.29 14.25 8.60
C THR A 78 -18.58 14.15 7.80
N ASP A 79 -19.16 15.28 7.39
CA ASP A 79 -20.38 15.36 6.56
C ASP A 79 -20.17 14.93 5.08
N LEU A 80 -19.01 14.31 4.78
CA LEU A 80 -18.64 13.90 3.44
C LEU A 80 -19.10 12.46 3.16
N PRO A 81 -19.51 12.16 1.91
CA PRO A 81 -19.91 10.82 1.54
C PRO A 81 -18.71 9.85 1.59
N ALA A 82 -18.95 8.60 1.99
CA ALA A 82 -17.90 7.61 2.30
C ALA A 82 -16.93 7.26 1.13
N TYR A 83 -17.22 7.69 -0.09
CA TYR A 83 -16.34 7.50 -1.25
C TYR A 83 -15.32 8.64 -1.41
N GLU A 84 -15.63 9.82 -0.87
CA GLU A 84 -14.83 11.02 -1.03
C GLU A 84 -13.69 11.03 -0.02
N THR A 85 -12.53 11.53 -0.45
CA THR A 85 -11.37 11.68 0.44
C THR A 85 -11.47 13.06 1.09
N PRO A 86 -11.35 13.19 2.42
CA PRO A 86 -11.29 14.50 3.06
C PRO A 86 -10.18 15.37 2.46
N ASP A 87 -10.34 16.70 2.55
CA ASP A 87 -9.28 17.64 2.16
C ASP A 87 -7.97 17.29 2.91
N PRO A 88 -6.80 17.25 2.25
CA PRO A 88 -5.52 16.99 2.92
C PRO A 88 -5.19 17.94 4.09
N ASP A 89 -5.81 19.13 4.15
CA ASP A 89 -5.67 20.08 5.26
C ASP A 89 -6.73 19.88 6.37
N SER A 90 -7.63 18.90 6.22
CA SER A 90 -8.66 18.54 7.21
C SER A 90 -8.09 17.66 8.33
N GLU A 91 -8.56 17.89 9.57
CA GLU A 91 -8.24 17.02 10.72
C GLU A 91 -8.76 15.57 10.55
N SER A 92 -9.71 15.35 9.64
CA SER A 92 -10.22 14.02 9.30
C SER A 92 -9.36 13.26 8.30
N TYR A 93 -8.35 13.91 7.68
CA TYR A 93 -7.47 13.25 6.71
C TYR A 93 -6.46 12.36 7.42
N ASP A 94 -6.51 11.06 7.14
CA ASP A 94 -5.63 10.08 7.76
C ASP A 94 -4.72 9.36 6.75
N ILE A 95 -3.82 8.53 7.28
CA ILE A 95 -2.88 7.75 6.48
C ILE A 95 -3.57 6.73 5.55
N LEU A 96 -4.81 6.32 5.84
CA LEU A 96 -5.55 5.37 5.02
C LEU A 96 -6.07 6.03 3.74
N ASP A 97 -6.45 7.30 3.85
CA ASP A 97 -6.79 8.15 2.72
C ASP A 97 -5.57 8.42 1.82
N GLU A 98 -4.41 8.68 2.44
CA GLU A 98 -3.14 8.82 1.70
C GLU A 98 -2.78 7.52 0.96
N ILE A 99 -2.92 6.35 1.59
CA ILE A 99 -2.69 5.03 0.95
C ILE A 99 -3.52 4.87 -0.32
N LEU A 100 -4.82 5.16 -0.25
CA LEU A 100 -5.72 4.97 -1.38
C LEU A 100 -5.49 6.00 -2.50
N SER A 101 -5.12 7.23 -2.15
CA SER A 101 -4.74 8.27 -3.13
C SER A 101 -3.43 7.89 -3.86
N LEU A 102 -2.44 7.44 -3.10
CA LEU A 102 -1.11 7.09 -3.60
C LEU A 102 -1.06 5.72 -4.31
N PHE A 103 -2.04 4.84 -4.09
CA PHE A 103 -2.08 3.48 -4.64
C PHE A 103 -1.87 3.46 -6.16
N ARG A 104 -2.65 4.24 -6.93
CA ARG A 104 -2.65 4.17 -8.39
C ARG A 104 -1.27 4.50 -8.97
N ALA A 105 -0.64 5.57 -8.49
CA ALA A 105 0.70 5.95 -8.93
C ALA A 105 1.76 4.92 -8.48
N ASN A 106 1.66 4.44 -7.24
CA ASN A 106 2.69 3.59 -6.66
C ASN A 106 2.71 2.17 -7.20
N THR A 107 1.57 1.61 -7.62
CA THR A 107 1.50 0.25 -8.19
C THR A 107 2.37 0.04 -9.44
N PHE A 108 2.84 1.11 -10.09
CA PHE A 108 3.76 1.03 -11.23
C PHE A 108 5.24 0.97 -10.83
N PHE A 109 5.60 1.37 -9.60
CA PHE A 109 6.97 1.39 -9.13
C PHE A 109 7.44 0.01 -8.65
N ARG A 110 8.67 -0.34 -9.03
CA ARG A 110 9.34 -1.58 -8.62
C ARG A 110 10.30 -1.39 -7.45
N ASN A 111 10.76 -0.16 -7.24
CA ASN A 111 11.67 0.21 -6.18
C ASN A 111 11.02 1.34 -5.38
N PHE A 112 11.04 1.18 -4.07
CA PHE A 112 10.53 2.17 -3.13
C PHE A 112 11.51 2.23 -1.96
N GLU A 113 11.98 3.43 -1.64
CA GLU A 113 12.93 3.65 -0.56
C GLU A 113 12.15 3.99 0.70
N ILE A 114 12.20 3.08 1.68
CA ILE A 114 11.48 3.22 2.94
C ILE A 114 12.34 4.10 3.86
N GLN A 115 11.92 5.34 4.09
CA GLN A 115 12.67 6.31 4.90
C GLN A 115 12.19 6.33 6.35
N GLY A 116 10.90 6.05 6.59
CA GLY A 116 10.30 6.19 7.91
C GLY A 116 9.27 5.13 8.29
N PRO A 117 8.77 5.18 9.54
CA PRO A 117 7.71 4.29 10.01
C PRO A 117 6.37 4.51 9.28
N ALA A 118 6.09 5.73 8.81
CA ALA A 118 4.90 6.04 8.01
C ALA A 118 4.94 5.32 6.65
N ASP A 119 6.10 5.32 5.99
CA ASP A 119 6.31 4.63 4.71
C ASP A 119 6.08 3.13 4.82
N ARG A 120 6.45 2.52 5.95
CA ARG A 120 6.22 1.09 6.22
C ARG A 120 4.74 0.75 6.24
N LEU A 121 3.91 1.61 6.84
CA LEU A 121 2.46 1.43 6.85
C LEU A 121 1.88 1.68 5.44
N LEU A 122 2.40 2.67 4.72
CA LEU A 122 2.00 2.97 3.35
C LEU A 122 2.22 1.78 2.41
N VAL A 123 3.42 1.18 2.43
CA VAL A 123 3.77 -0.01 1.63
C VAL A 123 2.83 -1.18 1.93
N TYR A 124 2.57 -1.43 3.22
CA TYR A 124 1.64 -2.47 3.64
C TYR A 124 0.22 -2.22 3.13
N GLY A 125 -0.28 -0.99 3.27
CA GLY A 125 -1.60 -0.59 2.79
C GLY A 125 -1.75 -0.78 1.29
N ILE A 126 -0.74 -0.42 0.49
CA ILE A 126 -0.74 -0.60 -0.97
C ILE A 126 -0.84 -2.09 -1.36
N TRP A 127 -0.11 -2.97 -0.68
CA TRP A 127 -0.23 -4.40 -0.93
C TRP A 127 -1.60 -4.94 -0.54
N TYR A 128 -2.10 -4.54 0.63
CA TYR A 128 -3.42 -4.97 1.08
C TYR A 128 -4.54 -4.53 0.12
N VAL A 129 -4.50 -3.30 -0.38
CA VAL A 129 -5.44 -2.82 -1.42
C VAL A 129 -5.36 -3.69 -2.67
N SER A 130 -4.15 -4.07 -3.10
CA SER A 130 -3.97 -4.97 -4.25
C SER A 130 -4.68 -6.30 -4.03
N ASP A 131 -4.51 -6.91 -2.86
CA ASP A 131 -5.15 -8.19 -2.53
C ASP A 131 -6.67 -8.07 -2.42
N CYS A 132 -7.19 -7.00 -1.83
CA CYS A 132 -8.62 -6.71 -1.82
C CYS A 132 -9.19 -6.65 -3.24
N LEU A 133 -8.51 -5.97 -4.17
CA LEU A 133 -8.93 -5.88 -5.57
C LEU A 133 -8.92 -7.26 -6.25
N THR A 134 -8.01 -8.17 -5.88
CA THR A 134 -8.02 -9.54 -6.44
C THR A 134 -9.21 -10.38 -5.97
N LYS A 135 -9.81 -10.06 -4.82
CA LYS A 135 -11.00 -10.75 -4.31
C LYS A 135 -12.29 -10.28 -4.99
N ILE A 136 -12.34 -9.03 -5.45
CA ILE A 136 -13.51 -8.45 -6.11
C ILE A 136 -13.63 -9.03 -7.52
N LYS A 137 -14.77 -9.68 -7.81
CA LYS A 137 -15.03 -10.25 -9.14
C LYS A 137 -15.63 -9.17 -10.05
N PRO A 138 -15.35 -9.18 -11.37
CA PRO A 138 -15.93 -8.20 -12.31
C PRO A 138 -17.47 -8.20 -12.36
N THR A 139 -18.10 -9.27 -11.90
CA THR A 139 -19.55 -9.47 -11.91
C THR A 139 -20.18 -9.43 -10.52
N SER A 140 -19.40 -9.18 -9.45
CA SER A 140 -19.94 -9.15 -8.09
C SER A 140 -20.58 -7.80 -7.78
N SER A 141 -21.76 -7.83 -7.15
CA SER A 141 -22.37 -6.64 -6.55
C SER A 141 -21.57 -6.18 -5.32
N ALA A 142 -21.78 -4.94 -4.90
CA ALA A 142 -21.13 -4.36 -3.73
C ALA A 142 -21.32 -5.19 -2.47
N THR A 143 -22.52 -5.73 -2.22
CA THR A 143 -22.79 -6.57 -1.06
C THR A 143 -21.98 -7.87 -1.08
N GLN A 144 -21.82 -8.49 -2.25
CA GLN A 144 -21.03 -9.73 -2.36
C GLN A 144 -19.54 -9.44 -2.21
N ALA A 145 -19.05 -8.39 -2.88
CA ALA A 145 -17.67 -7.94 -2.72
C ALA A 145 -17.35 -7.52 -1.29
N GLN A 146 -18.29 -6.87 -0.59
CA GLN A 146 -18.14 -6.50 0.82
C GLN A 146 -17.93 -7.72 1.71
N LYS A 147 -18.71 -8.79 1.51
CA LYS A 147 -18.50 -10.05 2.25
C LYS A 147 -17.12 -10.63 1.97
N ASP A 148 -16.73 -10.71 0.70
CA ASP A 148 -15.47 -11.34 0.30
C ASP A 148 -14.24 -10.56 0.78
N VAL A 149 -14.27 -9.23 0.67
CA VAL A 149 -13.18 -8.34 1.13
C VAL A 149 -13.15 -8.26 2.65
N MET A 150 -14.30 -8.21 3.33
CA MET A 150 -14.32 -8.13 4.79
C MET A 150 -13.92 -9.45 5.45
N ASN A 151 -14.22 -10.59 4.84
CA ASN A 151 -13.69 -11.88 5.28
C ASN A 151 -12.15 -11.92 5.20
N LEU A 152 -11.55 -11.29 4.17
CA LEU A 152 -10.09 -11.13 4.09
C LEU A 152 -9.56 -10.17 5.19
N ALA A 153 -10.29 -9.10 5.49
CA ALA A 153 -9.90 -8.12 6.52
C ALA A 153 -9.89 -8.72 7.94
N LEU A 154 -10.84 -9.62 8.21
CA LEU A 154 -11.01 -10.29 9.51
C LEU A 154 -10.06 -11.48 9.71
N ASP A 155 -9.38 -11.94 8.65
CA ASP A 155 -8.40 -13.01 8.77
C ASP A 155 -7.16 -12.51 9.54
N LEU A 156 -6.89 -13.14 10.69
CA LEU A 156 -5.74 -12.86 11.56
C LEU A 156 -4.51 -13.73 11.24
N ASN A 157 -4.63 -14.70 10.33
CA ASN A 157 -3.55 -15.60 9.91
C ASN A 157 -2.65 -15.01 8.81
N PHE A 158 -2.47 -13.69 8.80
CA PHE A 158 -1.54 -13.04 7.88
C PHE A 158 -0.13 -12.94 8.45
N ALA A 159 0.84 -12.90 7.55
CA ALA A 159 2.24 -12.72 7.91
C ALA A 159 2.48 -11.33 8.49
N ILE A 160 3.25 -11.24 9.57
CA ILE A 160 3.76 -9.99 10.13
C ILE A 160 5.29 -9.91 9.94
N PRO A 161 5.90 -8.71 10.06
CA PRO A 161 7.35 -8.59 10.10
C PRO A 161 7.99 -9.58 11.06
N GLY A 162 8.98 -10.35 10.58
CA GLY A 162 9.61 -11.44 11.33
C GLY A 162 9.12 -12.83 10.94
N ASP A 163 7.94 -12.96 10.33
CA ASP A 163 7.47 -14.24 9.80
C ASP A 163 8.17 -14.60 8.49
N PRO A 164 8.43 -15.89 8.22
CA PRO A 164 9.09 -16.33 6.99
C PRO A 164 8.27 -16.03 5.72
N ALA A 165 6.95 -15.91 5.86
CA ALA A 165 6.04 -15.56 4.78
C ALA A 165 6.03 -14.05 4.47
N TRP A 166 6.66 -13.20 5.29
CA TRP A 166 6.66 -11.75 5.07
C TRP A 166 7.63 -11.34 3.95
N PRO A 167 7.15 -10.67 2.89
CA PRO A 167 7.94 -10.43 1.67
C PRO A 167 9.07 -9.39 1.80
N LEU A 168 9.13 -8.62 2.90
CA LEU A 168 10.13 -7.57 3.14
C LEU A 168 10.73 -7.62 4.57
N ASN A 169 11.22 -8.78 5.01
CA ASN A 169 11.81 -8.90 6.35
C ASN A 169 13.03 -8.01 6.60
N GLN A 170 13.81 -7.65 5.56
CA GLN A 170 15.00 -6.82 5.74
C GLN A 170 14.70 -5.32 5.95
N MET A 171 13.47 -4.88 5.66
CA MET A 171 13.09 -3.46 5.72
C MET A 171 12.14 -3.14 6.89
N TYR A 172 11.63 -4.18 7.55
CA TYR A 172 10.72 -4.07 8.68
C TYR A 172 11.39 -4.62 9.92
N GLU A 173 11.19 -3.93 11.03
CA GLU A 173 11.64 -4.41 12.34
C GLU A 173 10.65 -5.47 12.84
N PRO A 174 11.13 -6.66 13.25
CA PRO A 174 10.27 -7.65 13.86
C PRO A 174 9.79 -7.17 15.24
N PRO A 175 8.59 -7.60 15.70
CA PRO A 175 8.13 -7.29 17.04
C PRO A 175 9.10 -7.85 18.09
N ARG A 176 9.28 -7.12 19.20
CA ARG A 176 10.29 -7.44 20.21
C ARG A 176 9.93 -8.70 20.99
N ASP A 177 8.64 -8.88 21.24
CA ASP A 177 8.09 -10.00 21.98
C ASP A 177 6.73 -10.44 21.42
N ARG A 178 6.17 -11.50 22.03
CA ARG A 178 4.89 -12.06 21.60
C ARG A 178 3.71 -11.11 21.87
N GLN A 179 3.83 -10.22 22.85
CA GLN A 179 2.80 -9.25 23.16
C GLN A 179 2.75 -8.13 22.11
N ASP A 180 3.90 -7.58 21.73
CA ASP A 180 4.02 -6.61 20.65
C ASP A 180 3.52 -7.19 19.31
N ALA A 181 3.82 -8.47 19.06
CA ALA A 181 3.33 -9.17 17.86
C ALA A 181 1.80 -9.23 17.81
N GLU A 182 1.16 -9.55 18.92
CA GLU A 182 -0.31 -9.63 19.04
C GLU A 182 -0.94 -8.23 18.92
N GLN A 183 -0.34 -7.22 19.55
CA GLN A 183 -0.80 -5.84 19.43
C GLN A 183 -0.69 -5.32 18.00
N LEU A 184 0.41 -5.64 17.30
CA LEU A 184 0.60 -5.29 15.89
C LEU A 184 -0.45 -5.96 15.01
N LYS A 185 -0.76 -7.25 15.23
CA LYS A 185 -1.82 -7.95 14.50
C LYS A 185 -3.18 -7.30 14.69
N GLN A 186 -3.52 -6.92 15.91
CA GLN A 186 -4.78 -6.23 16.20
C GLN A 186 -4.85 -4.86 15.53
N TYR A 187 -3.77 -4.09 15.56
CA TYR A 187 -3.67 -2.80 14.88
C TYR A 187 -3.85 -2.95 13.37
N LEU A 188 -3.11 -3.88 12.75
CA LEU A 188 -3.19 -4.13 11.31
C LEU A 188 -4.58 -4.67 10.91
N SER A 189 -5.23 -5.47 11.75
CA SER A 189 -6.61 -5.91 11.51
C SER A 189 -7.60 -4.75 11.47
N GLN A 190 -7.44 -3.74 12.34
CA GLN A 190 -8.28 -2.52 12.29
C GLN A 190 -8.02 -1.73 10.99
N VAL A 191 -6.75 -1.52 10.64
CA VAL A 191 -6.35 -0.86 9.39
C VAL A 191 -6.96 -1.56 8.17
N ARG A 192 -6.93 -2.90 8.14
CA ARG A 192 -7.51 -3.70 7.06
C ARG A 192 -9.01 -3.52 6.90
N GLN A 193 -9.75 -3.45 8.00
CA GLN A 193 -11.20 -3.28 8.01
C GLN A 193 -11.62 -1.89 7.51
N GLU A 194 -10.93 -0.85 7.99
CA GLU A 194 -11.15 0.53 7.55
C GLU A 194 -10.79 0.71 6.06
N LEU A 195 -9.62 0.21 5.64
CA LEU A 195 -9.21 0.26 4.22
C LEU A 195 -10.18 -0.50 3.32
N ALA A 196 -10.65 -1.67 3.72
CA ALA A 196 -11.63 -2.45 2.97
C ALA A 196 -12.91 -1.66 2.75
N THR A 197 -13.43 -1.03 3.80
CA THR A 197 -14.68 -0.26 3.76
C THR A 197 -14.55 0.95 2.83
N ARG A 198 -13.47 1.73 2.96
CA ARG A 198 -13.22 2.90 2.11
C ARG A 198 -12.93 2.52 0.65
N LEU A 199 -12.20 1.43 0.42
CA LEU A 199 -11.93 0.92 -0.91
C LEU A 199 -13.22 0.53 -1.62
N LEU A 200 -14.11 -0.21 -0.96
CA LEU A 200 -15.40 -0.64 -1.53
C LEU A 200 -16.27 0.56 -1.91
N ALA A 201 -16.31 1.60 -1.07
CA ALA A 201 -17.01 2.85 -1.38
C ALA A 201 -16.49 3.50 -2.68
N ARG A 202 -15.17 3.47 -2.93
CA ARG A 202 -14.53 4.01 -4.15
C ARG A 202 -14.63 3.10 -5.37
N VAL A 203 -14.73 1.79 -5.17
CA VAL A 203 -14.86 0.81 -6.28
C VAL A 203 -16.29 0.79 -6.82
N TYR A 204 -17.28 0.98 -5.96
CA TYR A 204 -18.72 0.93 -6.28
C TYR A 204 -19.39 2.32 -6.27
N GLU A 205 -18.61 3.38 -6.44
CA GLU A 205 -19.07 4.78 -6.45
C GLU A 205 -20.15 5.02 -7.52
N GLU A 206 -19.89 4.59 -8.76
CA GLU A 206 -20.78 4.82 -9.91
C GLU A 206 -21.98 3.85 -9.95
N ASP A 207 -21.76 2.58 -9.65
CA ASP A 207 -22.77 1.52 -9.73
C ASP A 207 -22.54 0.47 -8.63
N GLN A 208 -23.54 0.24 -7.79
CA GLN A 208 -23.49 -0.78 -6.72
C GLN A 208 -23.62 -2.22 -7.27
N ALA A 209 -24.10 -2.39 -8.50
CA ALA A 209 -24.22 -3.69 -9.15
C ALA A 209 -22.91 -4.15 -9.79
N LYS A 210 -21.98 -3.23 -10.12
CA LYS A 210 -20.75 -3.54 -10.85
C LYS A 210 -19.54 -2.76 -10.34
N PRO A 211 -18.39 -3.42 -10.13
CA PRO A 211 -17.19 -2.72 -9.71
C PRO A 211 -16.59 -1.87 -10.84
N SER A 212 -15.94 -0.78 -10.45
CA SER A 212 -15.23 0.11 -11.37
C SER A 212 -14.09 -0.60 -12.12
N LYS A 213 -14.13 -0.51 -13.45
CA LYS A 213 -13.10 -1.04 -14.35
C LYS A 213 -11.72 -0.42 -14.09
N TRP A 214 -11.69 0.86 -13.72
CA TRP A 214 -10.44 1.58 -13.46
C TRP A 214 -9.69 0.99 -12.28
N TRP A 215 -10.40 0.65 -11.21
CA TRP A 215 -9.82 -0.02 -10.05
C TRP A 215 -9.41 -1.47 -10.36
N LEU A 216 -10.25 -2.25 -11.05
CA LEU A 216 -9.93 -3.64 -11.38
C LEU A 216 -8.75 -3.80 -12.36
N SER A 217 -8.42 -2.75 -13.12
CA SER A 217 -7.27 -2.77 -14.05
C SER A 217 -5.92 -2.97 -13.35
N PHE A 218 -5.84 -2.67 -12.05
CA PHE A 218 -4.62 -2.78 -11.25
C PHE A 218 -4.36 -4.17 -10.67
N THR A 219 -5.33 -5.10 -10.73
CA THR A 219 -5.24 -6.46 -10.14
C THR A 219 -4.06 -7.29 -10.64
N LYS A 220 -3.59 -7.05 -11.87
CA LYS A 220 -2.44 -7.78 -12.47
C LYS A 220 -1.08 -7.18 -12.11
N ARG A 221 -1.07 -5.98 -11.51
CA ARG A 221 0.17 -5.26 -11.18
C ARG A 221 0.48 -5.48 -9.70
N LYS A 222 1.76 -5.70 -9.41
CA LYS A 222 2.25 -5.91 -8.04
C LYS A 222 3.26 -4.83 -7.72
N PHE A 223 2.97 -4.04 -6.69
CA PHE A 223 3.91 -3.08 -6.15
C PHE A 223 5.18 -3.78 -5.67
N MET A 224 6.36 -3.28 -6.08
CA MET A 224 7.66 -3.93 -5.83
C MET A 224 7.79 -5.38 -6.33
N GLY A 225 6.88 -5.84 -7.20
CA GLY A 225 6.81 -7.24 -7.62
C GLY A 225 6.46 -8.22 -6.50
N LYS A 226 5.95 -7.73 -5.36
CA LYS A 226 5.61 -8.51 -4.16
C LYS A 226 4.12 -8.44 -3.87
N SER A 227 3.62 -9.39 -3.09
CA SER A 227 2.26 -9.43 -2.53
C SER A 227 2.33 -9.99 -1.12
N LEU A 228 1.27 -9.77 -0.32
CA LEU A 228 1.12 -10.39 1.00
C LEU A 228 0.74 -11.87 0.87
#